data_AF-A0A4R6IGT2-F1
#
_entry.id   AF-A0A4R6IGT2-F1
#
_cell.length_a   1.000
_cell.length_b   1.000
_cell.length_c   1.000
_cell.angle_alpha   90.00
_cell.angle_beta   90.00
_cell.angle_gamma   90.00
#
_symmetry.space_group_name_H-M   'P 1'
#
loop_
_entity.id
_entity.type
_entity.pdbx_description
1 polymer ?
#
loop_
_entity_poly.entity_id
_entity_poly.type
_entity_poly.pdbx_seq_one_letter_code
_entity_poly.pdbx_strand_id
1 'polypeptide(L)'
;MLTRLAYLNLFFAAAYFLLFLQAGGGFAISGSFMVVIFALLCAVGKDASGILYRIVSYFCGAESFIFAIFLLYSGWHIMADSIAHAYYSTDSVLLTIFSGLFGVSILALLMFFIKRSLNN
;
A
#
# COMPACT_ATOMS: atom_id res chain seq x y z
N MET A 1 9.60 10.71 -10.05
CA MET A 1 8.51 9.71 -10.00
C MET A 1 8.24 9.22 -8.58
N LEU A 2 9.26 8.80 -7.82
CA LEU A 2 9.12 8.30 -6.44
C LEU A 2 8.23 9.19 -5.53
N THR A 3 8.50 10.49 -5.46
CA THR A 3 7.71 11.42 -4.64
C THR A 3 6.23 11.50 -5.04
N ARG A 4 5.92 11.42 -6.34
CA ARG A 4 4.52 11.45 -6.82
C ARG A 4 3.78 10.16 -6.43
N LEU A 5 4.46 9.01 -6.55
CA LEU A 5 3.91 7.73 -6.10
C LEU A 5 3.74 7.69 -4.58
N ALA A 6 4.65 8.32 -3.82
CA ALA A 6 4.51 8.45 -2.38
C ALA A 6 3.24 9.21 -1.99
N TYR A 7 2.99 10.38 -2.58
CA TYR A 7 1.74 11.12 -2.35
C TYR A 7 0.49 10.36 -2.78
N LEU A 8 0.56 9.62 -3.88
CA LEU A 8 -0.54 8.75 -4.31
C LEU A 8 -0.84 7.66 -3.27
N ASN A 9 0.19 7.02 -2.72
CA ASN A 9 0.05 6.01 -1.68
C ASN A 9 -0.47 6.61 -0.36
N LEU A 10 -0.08 7.84 -0.01
CA LEU A 10 -0.65 8.55 1.14
C LEU A 10 -2.14 8.85 0.94
N PHE A 11 -2.53 9.28 -0.26
CA PHE A 11 -3.94 9.48 -0.60
C PHE A 11 -4.73 8.17 -0.50
N PHE A 12 -4.21 7.08 -1.08
CA PHE A 12 -4.88 5.78 -0.99
C PHE A 12 -4.94 5.25 0.45
N ALA A 13 -3.89 5.43 1.25
CA ALA A 13 -3.91 5.03 2.66
C ALA A 13 -4.98 5.80 3.44
N ALA A 14 -5.08 7.12 3.25
CA ALA A 14 -6.12 7.94 3.88
C ALA A 14 -7.52 7.52 3.43
N ALA A 15 -7.75 7.34 2.12
CA ALA A 15 -9.04 6.90 1.60
C ALA A 15 -9.39 5.48 2.07
N TYR A 16 -8.43 4.54 2.12
CA TYR A 16 -8.64 3.20 2.67
C TYR A 16 -9.04 3.27 4.15
N PHE A 17 -8.38 4.14 4.91
CA PHE A 17 -8.68 4.36 6.32
C PHE A 17 -10.09 4.91 6.54
N LEU A 18 -10.51 5.89 5.73
CA LEU A 18 -11.83 6.50 5.85
C LEU A 18 -12.97 5.59 5.39
N LEU A 19 -12.75 4.79 4.35
CA LEU A 19 -13.80 4.01 3.71
C LEU A 19 -13.96 2.61 4.30
N PHE A 20 -12.88 1.97 4.75
CA PHE A 20 -12.87 0.53 5.01
C PHE A 20 -12.38 0.14 6.41
N LEU A 21 -11.82 1.08 7.19
CA LEU A 21 -11.20 0.74 8.47
C LEU A 21 -12.18 0.46 9.61
N GLN A 22 -13.43 0.94 9.52
CA GLN A 22 -14.47 0.59 10.50
C GLN A 22 -14.71 -0.92 10.60
N ALA A 23 -14.48 -1.66 9.51
CA ALA A 23 -14.54 -3.12 9.46
C ALA A 23 -13.15 -3.78 9.40
N GLY A 24 -12.08 -2.99 9.51
CA GLY A 24 -10.71 -3.45 9.33
C GLY A 24 -10.14 -4.15 10.57
N GLY A 25 -9.54 -5.32 10.38
CA GLY A 25 -8.77 -5.99 11.43
C GLY A 25 -7.45 -5.26 11.73
N GLY A 26 -6.84 -5.56 12.90
CA GLY A 26 -5.59 -4.92 13.33
C GLY A 26 -4.46 -4.98 12.30
N PHE A 27 -4.42 -6.04 11.48
CA PHE A 27 -3.47 -6.18 10.37
C PHE A 27 -3.63 -5.10 9.29
N ALA A 28 -4.87 -4.72 8.95
CA ALA A 28 -5.13 -3.70 7.95
C ALA A 28 -4.72 -2.31 8.46
N ILE A 29 -4.91 -2.05 9.75
CA ILE A 29 -4.47 -0.83 10.42
C ILE A 29 -2.94 -0.74 10.43
N SER A 30 -2.27 -1.79 10.90
CA SER A 30 -0.80 -1.82 10.98
C SER A 30 -0.14 -1.75 9.60
N GLY A 31 -0.67 -2.49 8.63
CA GLY A 31 -0.17 -2.48 7.26
C GLY A 31 -0.33 -1.10 6.60
N SER A 32 -1.50 -0.47 6.74
CA SER A 32 -1.74 0.89 6.24
C SER A 32 -0.79 1.92 6.89
N PHE A 33 -0.56 1.80 8.20
CA PHE A 33 0.37 2.67 8.92
C PHE A 33 1.82 2.52 8.42
N MET A 34 2.27 1.29 8.15
CA MET A 34 3.59 1.04 7.57
C MET A 34 3.73 1.64 6.16
N VAL A 35 2.67 1.57 5.34
CA VAL A 35 2.64 2.23 4.03
C VAL A 35 2.75 3.75 4.17
N VAL A 36 2.07 4.35 5.14
CA VAL A 36 2.15 5.80 5.40
C VAL A 36 3.58 6.19 5.77
N ILE A 37 4.21 5.49 6.72
CA ILE A 37 5.60 5.78 7.11
C ILE A 37 6.54 5.61 5.91
N PHE A 38 6.42 4.51 5.18
CA PHE A 38 7.26 4.25 4.02
C PHE A 38 7.10 5.30 2.92
N ALA A 39 5.86 5.73 2.64
CA ALA A 39 5.57 6.76 1.67
C ALA A 39 6.13 8.13 2.11
N LEU A 40 6.00 8.50 3.39
CA LEU A 40 6.60 9.72 3.93
C LEU A 40 8.12 9.72 3.80
N LEU A 41 8.77 8.60 4.14
CA LEU A 41 10.22 8.43 3.95
C LEU A 41 10.61 8.60 2.48
N CYS A 42 9.87 7.99 1.54
CA CYS A 42 10.09 8.14 0.11
C CYS A 42 9.84 9.58 -0.41
N ALA A 43 8.94 10.32 0.23
CA ALA A 43 8.63 11.70 -0.13
C ALA A 43 9.73 12.67 0.33
N VAL A 44 10.21 12.51 1.58
CA VAL A 44 11.18 13.39 2.24
C VAL A 44 12.64 13.01 1.92
N GLY A 45 12.92 11.73 1.74
CA GLY A 45 14.26 11.16 1.59
C GLY A 45 14.92 11.43 0.24
N LYS A 46 14.70 12.60 -0.36
CA LYS A 46 15.54 13.04 -1.47
C LYS A 46 16.98 13.28 -1.04
N ASP A 47 17.18 13.76 0.20
CA ASP A 47 18.48 14.22 0.70
C ASP A 47 18.99 13.44 1.94
N ALA A 48 18.23 12.44 2.42
CA ALA A 48 18.60 11.65 3.59
C ALA A 48 19.50 10.46 3.21
N SER A 49 20.78 10.51 3.56
CA SER A 49 21.80 9.47 3.27
C SER A 49 22.19 8.63 4.49
N GLY A 50 21.58 8.86 5.66
CA GLY A 50 21.95 8.18 6.91
C GLY A 50 21.62 6.68 6.92
N ILE A 51 22.44 5.89 7.63
CA ILE A 51 22.23 4.43 7.78
C ILE A 51 20.89 4.09 8.43
N LEU A 52 20.47 4.89 9.42
CA LEU A 52 19.18 4.74 10.08
C LEU A 52 18.01 4.93 9.10
N TYR A 53 18.09 5.92 8.22
CA TYR A 53 17.09 6.15 7.17
C TYR A 53 16.98 4.94 6.24
N ARG A 54 18.12 4.37 5.80
CA ARG A 54 18.12 3.17 4.96
C ARG A 54 17.45 2.00 5.68
N ILE A 55 17.85 1.69 6.92
CA ILE A 55 17.30 0.56 7.70
C ILE A 55 15.78 0.70 7.86
N VAL A 56 15.31 1.87 8.32
CA VAL A 56 13.89 2.10 8.55
C VAL A 56 13.11 2.04 7.24
N SER A 57 13.63 2.61 6.15
CA SER A 57 12.96 2.58 4.85
C SER A 57 12.81 1.16 4.31
N TYR A 58 13.84 0.30 4.47
CA TYR A 58 13.76 -1.10 4.06
C TYR A 58 12.78 -1.90 4.92
N PHE A 59 12.78 -1.69 6.24
CA PHE A 59 11.83 -2.35 7.15
C PHE A 59 10.38 -1.97 6.81
N CYS A 60 10.07 -0.68 6.73
CA CYS A 60 8.73 -0.21 6.37
C CYS A 60 8.34 -0.62 4.95
N GLY A 61 9.29 -0.66 4.02
CA GLY A 61 9.07 -1.16 2.66
C GLY A 61 8.71 -2.65 2.62
N ALA A 62 9.38 -3.49 3.42
CA ALA A 62 9.07 -4.91 3.53
C ALA A 62 7.66 -5.14 4.10
N GLU A 63 7.29 -4.46 5.19
CA GLU A 63 5.94 -4.52 5.75
C GLU A 63 4.88 -4.03 4.75
N SER A 64 5.16 -2.93 4.04
CA SER A 64 4.30 -2.41 2.98
C SER A 64 4.11 -3.41 1.85
N PHE A 65 5.14 -4.18 1.51
CA PHE A 65 5.06 -5.24 0.51
C PHE A 65 4.14 -6.38 0.95
N ILE A 66 4.27 -6.84 2.19
CA ILE A 66 3.37 -7.87 2.76
C ILE A 66 1.93 -7.37 2.74
N PHE A 67 1.70 -6.12 3.13
CA PHE A 67 0.38 -5.51 3.09
C PHE A 67 -0.18 -5.37 1.67
N ALA A 68 0.66 -5.05 0.69
CA ALA A 68 0.25 -5.02 -0.72
C ALA A 68 -0.21 -6.39 -1.21
N ILE A 69 0.51 -7.47 -0.85
CA ILE A 69 0.07 -8.85 -1.14
C ILE A 69 -1.28 -9.12 -0.49
N PHE A 70 -1.45 -8.75 0.78
CA PHE A 70 -2.72 -8.90 1.48
C PHE A 70 -3.88 -8.18 0.78
N LEU A 71 -3.69 -6.94 0.33
CA LEU A 71 -4.71 -6.19 -0.40
C LEU A 71 -5.08 -6.87 -1.72
N LEU A 72 -4.08 -7.30 -2.50
CA LEU A 72 -4.31 -7.95 -3.79
C LEU A 72 -5.01 -9.31 -3.61
N TYR A 73 -4.57 -10.09 -2.62
CA TYR A 73 -5.19 -11.37 -2.27
C TYR A 73 -6.64 -11.17 -1.81
N SER A 74 -6.89 -10.20 -0.92
CA SER A 74 -8.24 -9.90 -0.43
C SER A 74 -9.16 -9.45 -1.56
N GLY A 75 -8.69 -8.55 -2.44
CA GLY A 75 -9.44 -8.10 -3.61
C GLY A 75 -9.78 -9.24 -4.56
N TRP A 76 -8.81 -10.13 -4.84
CA TRP A 76 -9.03 -11.34 -5.63
C TRP A 76 -10.04 -12.29 -4.98
N HIS A 77 -9.91 -12.54 -3.68
CA HIS A 77 -10.79 -13.43 -2.94
C HIS A 77 -12.25 -12.93 -2.95
N ILE A 78 -12.46 -11.64 -2.68
CA ILE A 78 -13.78 -10.99 -2.76
C ILE A 78 -14.35 -11.11 -4.18
N MET A 79 -13.53 -10.87 -5.20
CA MET A 79 -13.96 -10.98 -6.60
C MET A 79 -14.39 -12.41 -6.95
N ALA A 80 -13.58 -13.41 -6.58
CA ALA A 80 -13.86 -14.81 -6.85
C ALA A 80 -15.16 -15.27 -6.16
N ASP A 81 -15.35 -14.88 -4.89
CA ASP A 81 -16.54 -15.22 -4.13
C ASP A 81 -17.81 -14.52 -4.67
N SER A 82 -17.68 -13.25 -5.06
CA SER A 82 -18.74 -12.46 -5.71
C SER A 82 -19.20 -13.10 -7.02
N ILE A 83 -18.27 -13.63 -7.82
CA ILE A 83 -18.56 -14.35 -9.07
C ILE A 83 -19.27 -15.68 -8.78
N ALA A 84 -18.79 -16.43 -7.79
CA ALA A 84 -19.34 -17.74 -7.43
C ALA A 84 -20.81 -17.65 -6.95
N HIS A 85 -21.14 -16.59 -6.23
CA HIS A 85 -22.48 -16.40 -5.64
C HIS A 85 -23.35 -15.38 -6.38
N ALA A 86 -22.90 -14.89 -7.55
CA ALA A 86 -23.55 -13.83 -8.33
C ALA A 86 -23.93 -12.58 -7.48
N TYR A 87 -23.08 -12.25 -6.51
CA TYR A 87 -23.29 -11.15 -5.57
C TYR A 87 -22.34 -9.99 -5.90
N TYR A 88 -22.89 -8.92 -6.46
CA TYR A 88 -22.12 -7.74 -6.90
C TYR A 88 -22.59 -6.46 -6.21
N SER A 89 -22.50 -6.44 -4.88
CA SER A 89 -22.78 -5.21 -4.14
C SER A 89 -21.80 -4.09 -4.54
N THR A 90 -22.26 -2.84 -4.49
CA THR A 90 -21.41 -1.68 -4.77
C THR A 90 -20.18 -1.64 -3.86
N ASP A 91 -20.34 -2.04 -2.59
CA ASP A 91 -19.26 -2.07 -1.60
C ASP A 91 -18.19 -3.10 -1.95
N SER A 92 -18.58 -4.31 -2.39
CA SER A 92 -17.63 -5.35 -2.79
C SER A 92 -16.84 -4.94 -4.04
N VAL A 93 -17.50 -4.33 -5.03
CA VAL A 93 -16.84 -3.81 -6.24
C VAL A 93 -15.86 -2.68 -5.89
N LEU A 94 -16.28 -1.72 -5.07
CA LEU A 94 -15.43 -0.61 -4.62
C LEU A 94 -14.21 -1.13 -3.87
N LEU A 95 -14.40 -2.05 -2.92
CA LEU A 95 -13.30 -2.61 -2.12
C LEU A 95 -12.33 -3.42 -2.99
N THR A 96 -12.80 -4.20 -3.96
CA THR A 96 -11.95 -4.94 -4.90
C THR A 96 -11.11 -4.00 -5.76
N ILE A 97 -11.74 -3.01 -6.41
CA ILE A 97 -11.03 -2.04 -7.26
C ILE A 97 -10.01 -1.26 -6.44
N PHE A 98 -10.41 -0.78 -5.26
CA PHE A 98 -9.55 0.02 -4.40
C PHE A 98 -8.35 -0.80 -3.89
N SER A 99 -8.59 -2.03 -3.42
CA SER A 99 -7.51 -2.93 -2.97
C SER A 99 -6.53 -3.27 -4.09
N GLY A 100 -7.05 -3.48 -5.31
CA GLY A 100 -6.25 -3.67 -6.51
C GLY A 100 -5.34 -2.47 -6.82
N LEU A 101 -5.94 -1.29 -6.96
CA LEU A 101 -5.21 -0.06 -7.29
C LEU A 101 -4.20 0.31 -6.21
N PHE A 102 -4.61 0.23 -4.93
CA PHE A 102 -3.75 0.57 -3.82
C PHE A 102 -2.58 -0.42 -3.73
N GLY A 103 -2.84 -1.73 -3.76
CA GLY A 103 -1.81 -2.76 -3.75
C GLY A 103 -0.78 -2.60 -4.86
N VAL A 104 -1.24 -2.41 -6.11
CA VAL A 104 -0.33 -2.16 -7.26
C VAL A 104 0.48 -0.87 -7.06
N SER A 105 -0.13 0.19 -6.52
CA SER A 105 0.58 1.46 -6.28
C SER A 105 1.67 1.34 -5.22
N ILE A 106 1.49 0.50 -4.20
CA ILE A 106 2.51 0.21 -3.17
C ILE A 106 3.68 -0.54 -3.82
N LEU A 107 3.38 -1.59 -4.61
CA LEU A 107 4.40 -2.35 -5.33
C LEU A 107 5.21 -1.46 -6.28
N ALA A 108 4.53 -0.56 -7.01
CA ALA A 108 5.19 0.42 -7.85
C ALA A 108 6.14 1.32 -7.04
N LEU A 109 5.67 1.89 -5.92
CA LEU A 109 6.49 2.72 -5.04
C LEU A 109 7.74 1.96 -4.55
N LEU A 110 7.58 0.71 -4.11
CA LEU A 110 8.67 -0.16 -3.66
C LEU A 110 9.70 -0.40 -4.76
N MET A 111 9.26 -0.75 -5.98
CA MET A 111 10.15 -0.96 -7.12
C MET A 111 10.99 0.28 -7.43
N PHE A 112 10.35 1.46 -7.45
CA PHE A 112 11.06 2.72 -7.68
C PHE A 112 12.01 3.08 -6.54
N PHE A 113 11.66 2.76 -5.30
CA PHE A 113 12.54 2.95 -4.13
C PHE A 113 13.79 2.08 -4.24
N ILE A 114 13.64 0.78 -4.48
CA ILE A 114 14.76 -0.17 -4.63
C ILE A 114 15.66 0.25 -5.79
N LYS A 115 15.08 0.57 -6.96
CA LYS A 115 15.84 1.03 -8.13
C LYS A 115 16.66 2.27 -7.81
N ARG A 116 16.09 3.24 -7.08
CA ARG A 116 16.81 4.44 -6.66
C ARG A 116 17.95 4.10 -5.69
N SER A 117 17.71 3.22 -4.74
CA SER A 117 18.70 2.85 -3.72
C SER A 117 19.87 2.04 -4.27
N LEU A 118 19.70 1.31 -5.39
CA LEU A 118 20.79 0.60 -6.06
C LEU A 118 21.68 1.51 -6.90
N ASN A 119 21.15 2.64 -7.37
CA ASN A 119 21.88 3.60 -8.20
C ASN A 119 22.65 4.64 -7.36
N ASN A 120 22.49 4.63 -6.03
CA ASN A 120 23.05 5.59 -5.07
C ASN A 120 23.93 4.91 -4.01
#